data_AF-A0A7C3Y8S8-F1
#
_entry.id   AF-A0A7C3Y8S8-F1
#
_cell.length_a   1.000
_cell.length_b   1.000
_cell.length_c   1.000
_cell.angle_alpha   90.00
_cell.angle_beta   90.00
_cell.angle_gamma   90.00
#
_symmetry.space_group_name_H-M   'P 1'
#
loop_
_entity.id
_entity.type
_entity.pdbx_description
1 polymer ?
#
loop_
_entity_poly.entity_id
_entity_poly.type
_entity_poly.pdbx_seq_one_letter_code
_entity_poly.pdbx_strand_id
1 'polypeptide(L)'
;MLRSLILILTLTLLDVSVVEAYYRPRQAWGEIWVWHLIFYTAFMLLPAALTITFRSLAYLLAYPYFFFGIEDTMFYLLGHRFIPDLYLGVNILGVSEPTKRFVLQANVAGLMLMILIGYFGFRIYPLSIKGMRGISTRSPWKRVKYSPERRRLTLSLFTLAVILAFTYLLILKQPFHRWGTSIEEEGTAAPSKTITEEAEGYASKTLPASTLTTTSTSTMQLNAWRSWAEVAWRYYQPGVGVNPRTLLHYASLDWPEFTDWDLASYILALLDAEELGIIKGTPTFQERVERILRFLMERELTSEGLPYWAYFADSGLPDKRWGATNPSDTGRLLIALSKLKERRQDLAPLIDYIVYQRCDYEKLLLDSSWGSGFYRYYAAQGFKAFDFQYSLVSESLRDMEKLSEGRFIKLYGEEIPLTWVTSEPLLHGILDLDLNGLFRDYADRIYRVQERRFREDGRLTAFSEGAYGGYVYEWIVRGDTGETWRVTRIRGDRVENLNVTPAVFTKVAFALHAIYSTEYTRVLVSELLNAQVQISKGFLEGVTEDGEIIPSVTDKTNAMIINAALYALQHAQSERVKAGGMGEVDGSLLQCMKVKDPTLGFTAQGFNPSISLKAYFHKPGIPGFHREES
;
A
#
# COMPACT_ATOMS: atom_id res chain seq x y z
N MET A 1 -12.25 43.40 -11.39
CA MET A 1 -11.91 42.55 -10.25
C MET A 1 -13.14 41.89 -9.65
N LEU A 2 -14.09 42.61 -9.04
CA LEU A 2 -15.30 42.00 -8.45
C LEU A 2 -16.07 41.08 -9.43
N ARG A 3 -16.26 41.51 -10.68
CA ARG A 3 -16.94 40.68 -11.71
C ARG A 3 -16.19 39.40 -12.09
N SER A 4 -14.86 39.42 -12.03
CA SER A 4 -14.02 38.25 -12.30
C SER A 4 -14.02 37.28 -11.13
N LEU A 5 -14.00 37.83 -9.91
CA LEU A 5 -14.11 37.05 -8.69
C LEU A 5 -15.47 36.33 -8.64
N ILE A 6 -16.55 37.02 -8.99
CA ILE A 6 -17.88 36.41 -9.11
C ILE A 6 -17.87 35.26 -10.13
N LEU A 7 -17.29 35.47 -11.32
CA LEU A 7 -17.17 34.42 -12.34
C LEU A 7 -16.39 33.19 -11.82
N ILE A 8 -15.22 33.43 -11.24
CA ILE A 8 -14.35 32.38 -10.69
C ILE A 8 -15.09 31.57 -9.62
N LEU A 9 -15.66 32.26 -8.62
CA LEU A 9 -16.40 31.61 -7.55
C LEU A 9 -17.62 30.85 -8.07
N THR A 10 -18.33 31.39 -9.06
CA THR A 10 -19.50 30.71 -9.66
C THR A 10 -19.09 29.41 -10.33
N LEU A 11 -17.98 29.41 -11.09
CA LEU A 11 -17.48 28.22 -11.76
C LEU A 11 -16.94 27.18 -10.77
N THR A 12 -16.16 27.58 -9.76
CA THR A 12 -15.69 26.66 -8.70
C THR A 12 -16.86 26.04 -7.94
N LEU A 13 -17.87 26.82 -7.56
CA LEU A 13 -19.04 26.29 -6.86
C LEU A 13 -19.87 25.36 -7.74
N LEU A 14 -19.95 25.64 -9.04
CA LEU A 14 -20.61 24.75 -10.00
C LEU A 14 -19.89 23.40 -10.07
N ASP A 15 -18.57 23.41 -10.16
CA ASP A 15 -17.76 22.18 -10.20
C ASP A 15 -17.94 21.33 -8.95
N VAL A 16 -17.71 21.93 -7.78
CA VAL A 16 -17.94 21.30 -6.47
C VAL A 16 -19.37 20.73 -6.40
N SER A 17 -20.38 21.51 -6.78
CA SER A 17 -21.78 21.08 -6.67
C SER A 17 -22.08 19.88 -7.57
N VAL A 18 -21.57 19.84 -8.80
CA VAL A 18 -21.81 18.72 -9.72
C VAL A 18 -21.08 17.47 -9.24
N VAL A 19 -19.82 17.59 -8.82
CA VAL A 19 -19.04 16.46 -8.29
C VAL A 19 -19.71 15.88 -7.03
N GLU A 20 -20.09 16.74 -6.07
CA GLU A 20 -20.67 16.33 -4.80
C GLU A 20 -22.11 15.82 -4.91
N ALA A 21 -22.95 16.44 -5.74
CA ALA A 21 -24.38 16.10 -5.82
C ALA A 21 -24.69 15.01 -6.85
N TYR A 22 -23.89 14.90 -7.91
CA TYR A 22 -24.15 13.95 -8.99
C TYR A 22 -23.23 12.73 -8.94
N TYR A 23 -21.92 12.95 -8.96
CA TYR A 23 -20.93 11.88 -9.12
C TYR A 23 -20.66 11.11 -7.84
N ARG A 24 -20.45 11.80 -6.72
CA ARG A 24 -20.13 11.17 -5.43
C ARG A 24 -21.23 10.22 -4.91
N PRO A 25 -22.53 10.57 -4.92
CA PRO A 25 -23.58 9.67 -4.43
C PRO A 25 -23.82 8.46 -5.34
N ARG A 26 -23.48 8.58 -6.64
CA ARG A 26 -23.67 7.53 -7.65
C ARG A 26 -22.44 6.66 -7.86
N GLN A 27 -21.29 7.04 -7.26
CA GLN A 27 -19.99 6.41 -7.50
C GLN A 27 -19.64 6.29 -9.00
N ALA A 28 -20.12 7.23 -9.82
CA ALA A 28 -20.00 7.19 -11.28
C ALA A 28 -18.65 7.77 -11.78
N TRP A 29 -17.54 7.46 -11.09
CA TRP A 29 -16.23 8.03 -11.37
C TRP A 29 -15.69 7.66 -12.76
N GLY A 30 -16.12 6.53 -13.32
CA GLY A 30 -15.79 6.14 -14.71
C GLY A 30 -16.36 7.07 -15.78
N GLU A 31 -17.35 7.91 -15.45
CA GLU A 31 -17.99 8.85 -16.37
C GLU A 31 -17.65 10.32 -16.06
N ILE A 32 -16.79 10.59 -15.07
CA ILE A 32 -16.45 11.97 -14.66
C ILE A 32 -15.78 12.77 -15.76
N TRP A 33 -15.09 12.09 -16.69
CA TRP A 33 -14.45 12.72 -17.84
C TRP A 33 -15.45 13.48 -18.73
N VAL A 34 -16.73 13.07 -18.76
CA VAL A 34 -17.80 13.78 -19.49
C VAL A 34 -18.06 15.15 -18.86
N TRP A 35 -18.12 15.20 -17.53
CA TRP A 35 -18.25 16.46 -16.81
C TRP A 35 -17.03 17.35 -16.98
N HIS A 36 -15.83 16.80 -16.82
CA HIS A 36 -14.59 17.53 -17.05
C HIS A 36 -14.54 18.13 -18.47
N LEU A 37 -14.98 17.40 -19.49
CA LEU A 37 -15.05 17.92 -20.86
C LEU A 37 -16.00 19.13 -20.98
N ILE A 38 -17.19 19.05 -20.37
CA ILE A 38 -18.17 20.15 -20.37
C ILE A 38 -17.61 21.35 -19.59
N PHE A 39 -17.08 21.09 -18.40
CA PHE A 39 -16.56 22.11 -17.49
C PHE A 39 -15.37 22.84 -18.11
N TYR A 40 -14.38 22.12 -18.64
CA TYR A 40 -13.22 22.73 -19.30
C TYR A 40 -13.62 23.52 -20.55
N THR A 41 -14.63 23.08 -21.29
CA THR A 41 -15.15 23.84 -22.45
C THR A 41 -15.78 25.17 -22.00
N ALA A 42 -16.59 25.15 -20.95
CA ALA A 42 -17.19 26.35 -20.38
C ALA A 42 -16.12 27.30 -19.80
N PHE A 43 -15.16 26.76 -19.04
CA PHE A 43 -14.02 27.48 -18.51
C PHE A 43 -13.18 28.13 -19.62
N MET A 44 -12.98 27.47 -20.75
CA MET A 44 -12.19 28.02 -21.85
C MET A 44 -12.91 29.15 -22.60
N LEU A 45 -14.22 29.00 -22.86
CA LEU A 45 -14.94 29.92 -23.74
C LEU A 45 -15.56 31.11 -23.00
N LEU A 46 -16.06 30.91 -21.78
CA LEU A 46 -16.84 31.92 -21.06
C LEU A 46 -16.01 33.15 -20.68
N PRO A 47 -14.79 33.05 -20.11
CA PRO A 47 -13.96 34.21 -19.81
C PRO A 47 -13.61 35.05 -21.05
N ALA A 48 -13.33 34.40 -22.19
CA ALA A 48 -13.07 35.07 -23.46
C ALA A 48 -14.31 35.78 -24.01
N ALA A 49 -15.48 35.11 -24.02
CA ALA A 49 -16.73 35.69 -24.49
C ALA A 49 -17.14 36.90 -23.64
N LEU A 50 -17.01 36.81 -22.31
CA LEU A 50 -17.28 37.89 -21.38
C LEU A 50 -16.30 39.05 -21.54
N THR A 51 -15.03 38.76 -21.83
CA THR A 51 -14.02 39.78 -22.15
C THR A 51 -14.42 40.58 -23.39
N ILE A 52 -14.90 39.93 -24.45
CA ILE A 52 -15.33 40.59 -25.69
C ILE A 52 -16.61 41.39 -25.46
N THR A 53 -17.60 40.75 -24.84
CA THR A 53 -18.96 41.30 -24.64
C THR A 53 -18.94 42.53 -23.75
N PHE A 54 -18.26 42.44 -22.61
CA PHE A 54 -18.18 43.52 -21.62
C PHE A 54 -16.93 44.39 -21.77
N ARG A 55 -16.10 44.13 -22.80
CA ARG A 55 -14.86 44.85 -23.10
C ARG A 55 -13.95 45.01 -21.88
N SER A 56 -13.82 43.94 -21.11
CA SER A 56 -13.10 43.94 -19.83
C SER A 56 -12.15 42.76 -19.77
N LEU A 57 -10.85 43.04 -19.81
CA LEU A 57 -9.79 42.04 -19.65
C LEU A 57 -9.80 41.36 -18.28
N ALA A 58 -10.53 41.91 -17.31
CA ALA A 58 -10.61 41.34 -15.97
C ALA A 58 -11.13 39.89 -15.99
N TYR A 59 -11.98 39.48 -16.95
CA TYR A 59 -12.47 38.11 -16.99
C TYR A 59 -11.37 37.10 -17.33
N LEU A 60 -10.30 37.52 -18.01
CA LEU A 60 -9.14 36.67 -18.31
C LEU A 60 -8.36 36.24 -17.05
N LEU A 61 -8.59 36.88 -15.90
CA LEU A 61 -8.03 36.45 -14.61
C LEU A 61 -8.52 35.05 -14.20
N ALA A 62 -9.60 34.55 -14.80
CA ALA A 62 -10.04 33.18 -14.60
C ALA A 62 -8.99 32.18 -15.11
N TYR A 63 -8.32 32.43 -16.24
CA TYR A 63 -7.37 31.46 -16.79
C TYR A 63 -6.25 31.06 -15.82
N PRO A 64 -5.44 31.98 -15.29
CA PRO A 64 -4.40 31.61 -14.31
C PRO A 64 -4.97 31.01 -13.02
N TYR A 65 -6.22 31.29 -12.65
CA TYR A 65 -6.85 30.67 -11.49
C TYR A 65 -7.02 29.15 -11.66
N PHE A 66 -7.57 28.73 -12.80
CA PHE A 66 -7.82 27.30 -13.05
C PHE A 66 -6.56 26.58 -13.58
N PHE A 67 -5.77 27.19 -14.47
CA PHE A 67 -4.58 26.53 -15.02
C PHE A 67 -3.53 26.16 -13.98
N PHE A 68 -3.46 26.92 -12.89
CA PHE A 68 -2.50 26.70 -11.82
C PHE A 68 -3.07 25.91 -10.63
N GLY A 69 -4.29 25.37 -10.73
CA GLY A 69 -4.85 24.48 -9.71
C GLY A 69 -5.35 25.19 -8.44
N ILE A 70 -5.59 26.51 -8.52
CA ILE A 70 -6.14 27.26 -7.38
C ILE A 70 -7.57 26.80 -7.12
N GLU A 71 -8.29 26.45 -8.19
CA GLU A 71 -9.63 25.90 -8.09
C GLU A 71 -9.67 24.54 -7.37
N ASP A 72 -8.82 23.58 -7.76
CA ASP A 72 -8.73 22.29 -7.10
C ASP A 72 -8.39 22.45 -5.61
N THR A 73 -7.52 23.40 -5.28
CA THR A 73 -7.18 23.70 -3.89
C THR A 73 -8.37 24.25 -3.11
N MET A 74 -9.19 25.09 -3.76
CA MET A 74 -10.44 25.59 -3.17
C MET A 74 -11.48 24.49 -3.03
N PHE A 75 -11.57 23.54 -3.97
CA PHE A 75 -12.40 22.34 -3.85
C PHE A 75 -12.06 21.57 -2.57
N TYR A 76 -10.78 21.28 -2.32
CA TYR A 76 -10.35 20.59 -1.10
C TYR A 76 -10.60 21.40 0.18
N LEU A 77 -10.33 22.70 0.16
CA LEU A 77 -10.60 23.56 1.32
C LEU A 77 -12.09 23.68 1.65
N LEU A 78 -12.97 23.78 0.65
CA LEU A 78 -14.41 23.93 0.82
C LEU A 78 -15.12 22.60 1.12
N GLY A 79 -14.72 21.52 0.44
CA GLY A 79 -15.34 20.20 0.56
C GLY A 79 -14.76 19.33 1.68
N HIS A 80 -13.44 19.34 1.86
CA HIS A 80 -12.72 18.42 2.74
C HIS A 80 -12.13 19.08 3.99
N ARG A 81 -12.09 20.42 4.05
CA ARG A 81 -11.51 21.23 5.15
C ARG A 81 -10.02 21.00 5.42
N PHE A 82 -9.29 20.36 4.50
CA PHE A 82 -7.83 20.23 4.52
C PHE A 82 -7.28 20.19 3.09
N ILE A 83 -5.99 20.51 2.93
CA ILE A 83 -5.27 20.38 1.64
C ILE A 83 -4.49 19.05 1.65
N PRO A 84 -4.76 18.12 0.72
CA PRO A 84 -4.12 16.81 0.71
C PRO A 84 -2.65 16.93 0.31
N ASP A 85 -1.82 15.98 0.74
CA ASP A 85 -0.39 15.95 0.37
C ASP A 85 -0.16 15.51 -1.08
N LEU A 86 -1.15 14.83 -1.69
CA LEU A 86 -1.20 14.43 -3.10
C LEU A 86 -2.62 14.68 -3.65
N TYR A 87 -2.73 15.33 -4.80
CA TYR A 87 -4.02 15.68 -5.41
C TYR A 87 -4.49 14.56 -6.36
N LEU A 88 -5.13 13.51 -5.83
CA LEU A 88 -5.57 12.35 -6.62
C LEU A 88 -6.60 12.72 -7.69
N GLY A 89 -6.45 12.17 -8.90
CA GLY A 89 -7.34 12.43 -10.05
C GLY A 89 -7.27 13.84 -10.65
N VAL A 90 -6.33 14.68 -10.20
CA VAL A 90 -6.17 16.08 -10.65
C VAL A 90 -4.95 16.18 -11.58
N ASN A 91 -5.04 17.00 -12.63
CA ASN A 91 -3.90 17.33 -13.49
C ASN A 91 -3.66 18.84 -13.50
N ILE A 92 -2.51 19.28 -12.99
CA ILE A 92 -2.12 20.69 -12.97
C ILE A 92 -0.84 20.85 -13.77
N LEU A 93 -0.89 21.73 -14.78
CA LEU A 93 0.25 22.03 -15.66
C LEU A 93 0.91 20.79 -16.30
N GLY A 94 0.12 19.75 -16.61
CA GLY A 94 0.60 18.51 -17.20
C GLY A 94 1.16 17.50 -16.20
N VAL A 95 1.23 17.84 -14.91
CA VAL A 95 1.57 16.90 -13.85
C VAL A 95 0.28 16.25 -13.35
N SER A 96 0.16 14.95 -13.58
CA SER A 96 -0.93 14.14 -13.04
C SER A 96 -0.66 13.84 -11.58
N GLU A 97 -1.69 13.98 -10.74
CA GLU A 97 -1.66 13.75 -9.30
C GLU A 97 -0.51 14.49 -8.59
N PRO A 98 -0.44 15.82 -8.72
CA PRO A 98 0.68 16.59 -8.20
C PRO A 98 0.73 16.60 -6.66
N THR A 99 1.94 16.71 -6.12
CA THR A 99 2.14 16.89 -4.67
C THR A 99 1.65 18.25 -4.21
N LYS A 100 1.27 18.36 -2.94
CA LYS A 100 0.90 19.62 -2.30
C LYS A 100 1.91 20.72 -2.49
N ARG A 101 3.21 20.40 -2.39
CA ARG A 101 4.28 21.39 -2.62
C ARG A 101 4.21 21.93 -4.04
N PHE A 102 4.06 21.07 -5.03
CA PHE A 102 3.91 21.47 -6.43
C PHE A 102 2.65 22.33 -6.63
N VAL A 103 1.50 21.91 -6.10
CA VAL A 103 0.25 22.66 -6.24
C VAL A 103 0.32 24.01 -5.55
N LEU A 104 0.88 24.10 -4.35
CA LEU A 104 1.04 25.38 -3.66
C LEU A 104 2.01 26.32 -4.40
N GLN A 105 3.09 25.80 -4.99
CA GLN A 105 3.98 26.58 -5.85
C GLN A 105 3.28 27.06 -7.12
N ALA A 106 2.49 26.19 -7.76
CA ALA A 106 1.66 26.54 -8.90
C ALA A 106 0.64 27.61 -8.53
N ASN A 107 -0.09 27.46 -7.44
CA ASN A 107 -1.04 28.44 -6.93
C ASN A 107 -0.39 29.81 -6.70
N VAL A 108 0.80 29.84 -6.07
CA VAL A 108 1.55 31.09 -5.88
C VAL A 108 1.91 31.72 -7.23
N ALA A 109 2.39 30.94 -8.19
CA ALA A 109 2.69 31.42 -9.54
C ALA A 109 1.43 31.95 -10.25
N GLY A 110 0.30 31.25 -10.14
CA GLY A 110 -0.99 31.65 -10.66
C GLY A 110 -1.48 32.97 -10.07
N LEU A 111 -1.40 33.12 -8.73
CA LEU A 111 -1.75 34.36 -8.04
C LEU A 111 -0.85 35.53 -8.45
N MET A 112 0.46 35.29 -8.56
CA MET A 112 1.41 36.31 -9.05
C MET A 112 1.09 36.72 -10.48
N LEU A 113 0.76 35.78 -11.36
CA LEU A 113 0.34 36.05 -12.73
C LEU A 113 -0.98 36.82 -12.77
N MET A 114 -1.95 36.50 -11.90
CA MET A 114 -3.20 37.27 -11.76
C MET A 114 -2.93 38.71 -11.33
N ILE A 115 -2.00 38.92 -10.37
CA ILE A 115 -1.59 40.26 -9.91
C ILE A 115 -0.92 41.02 -11.06
N LEU A 116 -0.03 40.38 -11.82
CA LEU A 116 0.64 41.00 -12.97
C LEU A 116 -0.35 41.36 -14.08
N ILE A 117 -1.26 40.46 -14.46
CA ILE A 117 -2.32 40.73 -15.45
C ILE A 117 -3.23 41.86 -14.96
N GLY A 118 -3.58 41.87 -13.67
CA GLY A 118 -4.30 42.97 -13.04
C GLY A 118 -3.53 44.28 -13.17
N TYR A 119 -2.28 44.30 -12.72
CA TYR A 119 -1.43 45.48 -12.67
C TYR A 119 -1.17 46.08 -14.07
N PHE A 120 -0.73 45.29 -15.03
CA PHE A 120 -0.47 45.74 -16.41
C PHE A 120 -1.76 46.02 -17.17
N GLY A 121 -2.81 45.23 -16.94
CA GLY A 121 -4.14 45.49 -17.50
C GLY A 121 -4.68 46.85 -17.07
N PHE A 122 -4.44 47.27 -15.83
CA PHE A 122 -4.83 48.59 -15.31
C PHE A 122 -3.89 49.74 -15.72
N ARG A 123 -2.59 49.47 -15.94
CA ARG A 123 -1.60 50.51 -16.30
C ARG A 123 -1.57 50.83 -17.80
N ILE A 124 -1.84 49.85 -18.65
CA ILE A 124 -1.92 50.01 -20.13
C ILE A 124 -3.30 50.56 -20.54
N TYR A 125 -4.32 50.34 -19.72
CA TYR A 125 -5.65 50.95 -19.84
C TYR A 125 -5.94 51.85 -18.63
N PRO A 126 -5.40 53.08 -18.55
CA PRO A 126 -5.98 54.05 -17.63
C PRO A 126 -7.44 54.23 -18.06
N LEU A 127 -8.37 53.89 -17.15
CA LEU A 127 -9.74 54.39 -17.20
C LEU A 127 -9.64 55.92 -17.22
N SER A 128 -9.66 56.49 -18.43
CA SER A 128 -9.83 57.93 -18.62
C SER A 128 -11.24 58.28 -18.18
N ILE A 129 -11.40 58.51 -16.88
CA ILE A 129 -12.51 59.27 -16.33
C ILE A 129 -12.03 60.71 -16.26
N LYS A 130 -11.92 61.36 -17.42
CA LYS A 130 -11.87 62.82 -17.51
C LYS A 130 -12.76 63.29 -18.66
N GLY A 131 -13.85 63.95 -18.26
CA GLY A 131 -14.65 64.79 -19.13
C GLY A 131 -15.96 64.17 -19.60
N MET A 132 -17.04 64.40 -18.84
CA MET A 132 -18.28 64.98 -19.36
C MET A 132 -19.27 65.19 -18.20
N ARG A 133 -19.26 66.41 -17.65
CA ARG A 133 -20.47 67.03 -17.13
C ARG A 133 -21.33 67.42 -18.35
N GLY A 134 -22.61 67.05 -18.33
CA GLY A 134 -23.64 67.72 -19.15
C GLY A 134 -24.25 66.90 -20.31
N ILE A 135 -25.56 66.66 -20.16
CA ILE A 135 -26.61 66.58 -21.20
C ILE A 135 -26.96 65.21 -21.83
N SER A 136 -28.10 64.72 -21.35
CA SER A 136 -29.26 64.04 -21.98
C SER A 136 -29.14 63.06 -23.17
N THR A 137 -29.77 61.90 -22.94
CA THR A 137 -30.70 61.13 -23.81
C THR A 137 -30.23 60.54 -25.15
N ARG A 138 -30.48 59.21 -25.23
CA ARG A 138 -30.75 58.33 -26.40
C ARG A 138 -29.57 57.66 -27.14
N SER A 139 -29.81 56.36 -27.35
CA SER A 139 -29.23 55.41 -28.32
C SER A 139 -28.03 54.54 -27.88
N PRO A 140 -28.15 53.19 -27.97
CA PRO A 140 -27.07 52.24 -27.77
C PRO A 140 -26.18 52.18 -29.03
N TRP A 141 -24.93 51.72 -28.88
CA TRP A 141 -23.96 51.45 -29.96
C TRP A 141 -23.16 52.66 -30.53
N LYS A 142 -22.37 53.35 -29.70
CA LYS A 142 -21.15 54.02 -30.20
C LYS A 142 -20.00 53.02 -30.28
N ARG A 143 -19.63 52.65 -31.51
CA ARG A 143 -18.48 51.82 -31.86
C ARG A 143 -17.20 52.62 -31.54
N VAL A 144 -16.57 52.35 -30.40
CA VAL A 144 -15.24 52.90 -30.07
C VAL A 144 -14.27 52.43 -31.16
N LYS A 145 -13.79 53.35 -31.99
CA LYS A 145 -12.72 53.07 -32.97
C LYS A 145 -11.43 52.86 -32.18
N TYR A 146 -11.01 51.61 -32.05
CA TYR A 146 -9.69 51.26 -31.57
C TYR A 146 -8.65 51.62 -32.64
N SER A 147 -7.47 52.12 -32.23
CA SER A 147 -6.34 52.24 -33.15
C SER A 147 -6.02 50.85 -33.75
N PRO A 148 -5.54 50.77 -35.00
CA PRO A 148 -5.23 49.51 -35.66
C PRO A 148 -4.33 48.60 -34.81
N GLU A 149 -3.43 49.19 -34.02
CA GLU A 149 -2.52 48.50 -33.09
C GLU A 149 -3.26 47.82 -31.93
N ARG A 150 -4.28 48.46 -31.33
CA ARG A 150 -5.05 47.85 -30.24
C ARG A 150 -5.93 46.69 -30.71
N ARG A 151 -6.46 46.75 -31.94
CA ARG A 151 -7.15 45.62 -32.56
C ARG A 151 -6.20 44.45 -32.83
N ARG A 152 -4.99 44.74 -33.33
CA ARG A 152 -3.96 43.72 -33.54
C ARG A 152 -3.57 43.05 -32.23
N LEU A 153 -3.31 43.80 -31.15
CA LEU A 153 -2.88 43.23 -29.87
C LEU A 153 -3.98 42.35 -29.22
N THR A 154 -5.25 42.77 -29.30
CA THR A 154 -6.38 41.99 -28.77
C THR A 154 -6.61 40.72 -29.59
N LEU A 155 -6.49 40.80 -30.92
CA LEU A 155 -6.47 39.61 -31.77
C LEU A 155 -5.26 38.72 -31.46
N SER A 156 -4.06 39.28 -31.26
CA SER A 156 -2.85 38.51 -30.96
C SER A 156 -2.96 37.75 -29.63
N LEU A 157 -3.53 38.37 -28.59
CA LEU A 157 -3.79 37.69 -27.31
C LEU A 157 -4.89 36.64 -27.41
N PHE A 158 -5.92 36.88 -28.23
CA PHE A 158 -6.94 35.88 -28.54
C PHE A 158 -6.35 34.69 -29.31
N THR A 159 -5.53 34.95 -30.32
CA THR A 159 -4.82 33.93 -31.09
C THR A 159 -3.87 33.16 -30.19
N LEU A 160 -3.14 33.81 -29.28
CA LEU A 160 -2.28 33.14 -28.30
C LEU A 160 -3.09 32.25 -27.35
N ALA A 161 -4.25 32.71 -26.87
CA ALA A 161 -5.13 31.92 -26.02
C ALA A 161 -5.72 30.71 -26.76
N VAL A 162 -6.11 30.88 -28.03
CA VAL A 162 -6.58 29.78 -28.88
C VAL A 162 -5.46 28.79 -29.18
N ILE A 163 -4.23 29.27 -29.44
CA ILE A 163 -3.05 28.42 -29.64
C ILE A 163 -2.77 27.63 -28.37
N LEU A 164 -2.70 28.27 -27.19
CA LEU A 164 -2.46 27.59 -25.92
C LEU A 164 -3.56 26.55 -25.62
N ALA A 165 -4.81 26.85 -25.92
CA ALA A 165 -5.92 25.91 -25.79
C ALA A 165 -5.81 24.72 -26.74
N PHE A 166 -5.40 24.94 -28.00
CA PHE A 166 -5.21 23.88 -28.98
C PHE A 166 -3.97 23.04 -28.66
N THR A 167 -2.87 23.65 -28.20
CA THR A 167 -1.67 22.97 -27.72
C THR A 167 -1.97 22.11 -26.50
N TYR A 168 -2.78 22.60 -25.55
CA TYR A 168 -3.22 21.83 -24.38
C TYR A 168 -4.12 20.65 -24.76
N LEU A 169 -5.07 20.83 -25.70
CA LEU A 169 -5.88 19.74 -26.25
C LEU A 169 -5.07 18.71 -27.04
N LEU A 170 -3.96 19.13 -27.67
CA LEU A 170 -3.02 18.23 -28.34
C LEU A 170 -2.16 17.44 -27.33
N ILE A 171 -1.79 18.04 -26.20
CA ILE A 171 -1.12 17.34 -25.09
C ILE A 171 -2.04 16.25 -24.50
N LEU A 172 -3.34 16.50 -24.40
CA LEU A 172 -4.32 15.52 -23.92
C LEU A 172 -4.62 14.38 -24.92
N LYS A 173 -4.29 14.54 -26.22
CA LYS A 173 -4.55 13.56 -27.28
C LYS A 173 -3.36 12.61 -27.59
N GLN A 174 -2.20 12.79 -26.96
CA GLN A 174 -1.04 11.93 -27.21
C GLN A 174 -1.09 10.66 -26.34
N PRO A 175 -0.89 9.45 -26.90
CA PRO A 175 -0.63 8.27 -26.09
C PRO A 175 0.72 8.41 -25.40
N PHE A 176 0.76 8.07 -24.10
CA PHE A 176 1.91 8.19 -23.21
C PHE A 176 3.20 7.58 -23.82
N HIS A 177 4.11 8.43 -24.32
CA HIS A 177 5.49 8.04 -24.58
C HIS A 177 6.51 9.14 -24.25
N ARG A 178 7.55 8.66 -23.54
CA ARG A 178 8.76 9.31 -23.03
C ARG A 178 9.34 10.41 -23.90
N TRP A 179 9.61 11.57 -23.30
CA TRP A 179 10.74 12.43 -23.63
C TRP A 179 11.36 12.95 -22.31
N GLY A 180 12.46 12.33 -21.90
CA GLY A 180 13.34 12.85 -20.86
C GLY A 180 14.61 13.35 -21.53
N THR A 181 14.76 14.66 -21.64
CA THR A 181 16.00 15.32 -22.06
C THR A 181 16.63 15.99 -20.84
N SER A 182 17.77 15.43 -20.43
CA SER A 182 19.02 16.12 -20.10
C SER A 182 18.93 17.62 -19.77
N ILE A 183 19.28 17.96 -18.52
CA ILE A 183 19.90 19.24 -18.19
C ILE A 183 21.12 18.90 -17.34
N GLU A 184 22.31 19.12 -17.91
CA GLU A 184 23.57 19.22 -17.20
C GLU A 184 23.70 20.60 -16.53
N GLU A 185 24.66 20.63 -15.61
CA GLU A 185 25.46 21.76 -15.10
C GLU A 185 25.17 22.32 -13.70
N GLU A 186 26.21 22.09 -12.88
CA GLU A 186 26.90 23.03 -11.99
C GLU A 186 26.12 23.57 -10.78
N GLY A 187 26.51 23.31 -9.53
CA GLY A 187 27.85 23.28 -8.98
C GLY A 187 28.00 24.49 -8.06
N THR A 188 27.89 24.31 -6.73
CA THR A 188 28.54 25.19 -5.74
C THR A 188 28.63 24.46 -4.40
N ALA A 189 29.86 24.17 -4.00
CA ALA A 189 30.23 23.75 -2.66
C ALA A 189 30.42 24.99 -1.76
N ALA A 190 30.00 24.92 -0.50
CA ALA A 190 30.53 25.73 0.61
C ALA A 190 30.19 25.05 1.97
N PRO A 191 30.98 25.29 3.03
CA PRO A 191 31.45 24.20 3.90
C PRO A 191 30.88 24.15 5.33
N SER A 192 31.07 22.97 5.94
CA SER A 192 31.42 22.67 7.35
C SER A 192 30.74 23.43 8.50
N LYS A 193 30.16 22.66 9.44
CA LYS A 193 30.51 22.78 10.86
C LYS A 193 30.26 21.49 11.64
N THR A 194 31.37 20.94 12.10
CA THR A 194 31.56 19.87 13.08
C THR A 194 30.87 20.22 14.41
N ILE A 195 30.10 19.29 14.97
CA ILE A 195 29.82 19.21 16.41
C ILE A 195 30.06 17.76 16.82
N THR A 196 31.32 17.47 17.12
CA THR A 196 31.74 16.39 18.01
C THR A 196 31.92 16.99 19.40
N GLU A 197 31.72 16.16 20.44
CA GLU A 197 31.91 16.44 21.87
C GLU A 197 30.67 16.95 22.63
N GLU A 198 29.75 16.04 22.96
CA GLU A 198 29.00 16.07 24.24
C GLU A 198 28.34 14.71 24.59
N ALA A 199 29.00 13.59 24.31
CA ALA A 199 28.48 12.24 24.62
C ALA A 199 29.44 11.38 25.46
N GLU A 200 30.32 11.99 26.26
CA GLU A 200 31.13 11.31 27.27
C GLU A 200 30.82 11.91 28.64
N GLY A 201 29.79 11.40 29.31
CA GLY A 201 29.38 12.00 30.58
C GLY A 201 28.30 11.32 31.39
N TYR A 202 27.92 10.06 31.13
CA TYR A 202 27.01 9.33 32.02
C TYR A 202 27.32 7.83 32.07
N ALA A 203 28.49 7.48 32.62
CA ALA A 203 28.78 6.13 33.07
C ALA A 203 29.49 6.19 34.42
N SER A 204 28.70 6.24 35.51
CA SER A 204 29.10 5.76 36.85
C SER A 204 28.00 6.09 37.87
N LYS A 205 27.11 5.13 38.13
CA LYS A 205 26.51 4.92 39.45
C LYS A 205 25.91 3.53 39.51
N THR A 206 26.62 2.63 40.18
CA THR A 206 26.16 1.30 40.57
C THR A 206 24.98 1.42 41.53
N LEU A 207 23.85 0.80 41.19
CA LEU A 207 22.68 0.60 42.05
C LEU A 207 22.53 -0.90 42.33
N PRO A 208 22.06 -1.29 43.53
CA PRO A 208 22.02 -2.68 43.95
C PRO A 208 20.97 -3.48 43.16
N ALA A 209 21.25 -4.77 42.97
CA ALA A 209 20.43 -5.73 42.24
C ALA A 209 18.99 -5.75 42.78
N SER A 210 18.03 -5.39 41.92
CA SER A 210 16.60 -5.39 42.21
C SER A 210 15.94 -6.53 41.43
N THR A 211 15.65 -7.61 42.13
CA THR A 211 14.83 -8.74 41.67
C THR A 211 13.36 -8.37 41.47
N LEU A 212 12.93 -7.17 41.90
CA LEU A 212 11.57 -6.63 41.73
C LEU A 212 11.37 -5.90 40.39
N THR A 213 12.45 -5.41 39.75
CA THR A 213 12.35 -4.68 38.47
C THR A 213 12.06 -5.60 37.29
N THR A 214 12.70 -6.77 37.23
CA THR A 214 12.63 -7.68 36.06
C THR A 214 11.23 -8.23 35.82
N THR A 215 10.47 -8.52 36.88
CA THR A 215 9.08 -9.02 36.79
C THR A 215 8.12 -7.94 36.30
N SER A 216 8.30 -6.69 36.74
CA SER A 216 7.49 -5.55 36.30
C SER A 216 7.73 -5.18 34.83
N THR A 217 8.99 -5.14 34.40
CA THR A 217 9.37 -4.85 33.01
C THR A 217 8.89 -5.94 32.06
N SER A 218 9.00 -7.23 32.43
CA SER A 218 8.49 -8.31 31.58
C SER A 218 6.97 -8.28 31.45
N THR A 219 6.24 -7.96 32.52
CA THR A 219 4.77 -7.85 32.46
C THR A 219 4.32 -6.65 31.64
N MET A 220 5.01 -5.51 31.73
CA MET A 220 4.75 -4.35 30.87
C MET A 220 5.00 -4.66 29.38
N GLN A 221 6.06 -5.39 29.07
CA GLN A 221 6.37 -5.79 27.69
C GLN A 221 5.33 -6.77 27.11
N LEU A 222 4.84 -7.74 27.91
CA LEU A 222 3.76 -8.64 27.49
C LEU A 222 2.45 -7.89 27.25
N ASN A 223 2.13 -6.90 28.08
CA ASN A 223 0.95 -6.06 27.89
C ASN A 223 1.07 -5.18 26.64
N ALA A 224 2.28 -4.70 26.32
CA ALA A 224 2.55 -3.95 25.10
C ALA A 224 2.27 -4.79 23.85
N TRP A 225 2.77 -6.03 23.79
CA TRP A 225 2.50 -6.94 22.66
C TRP A 225 1.02 -7.18 22.41
N ARG A 226 0.24 -7.44 23.47
CA ARG A 226 -1.22 -7.58 23.34
C ARG A 226 -1.86 -6.29 22.82
N SER A 227 -1.47 -5.14 23.34
CA SER A 227 -1.99 -3.85 22.88
C SER A 227 -1.64 -3.58 21.42
N TRP A 228 -0.44 -3.93 20.97
CA TRP A 228 -0.02 -3.76 19.59
C TRP A 228 -0.80 -4.70 18.65
N ALA A 229 -1.02 -5.95 19.06
CA ALA A 229 -1.88 -6.86 18.30
C ALA A 229 -3.33 -6.32 18.20
N GLU A 230 -3.90 -5.79 19.28
CA GLU A 230 -5.24 -5.18 19.27
C GLU A 230 -5.31 -3.95 18.34
N VAL A 231 -4.26 -3.13 18.28
CA VAL A 231 -4.18 -2.01 17.32
C VAL A 231 -4.11 -2.53 15.90
N ALA A 232 -3.23 -3.49 15.60
CA ALA A 232 -3.08 -4.05 14.26
C ALA A 232 -4.37 -4.74 13.78
N TRP A 233 -5.08 -5.43 14.68
CA TRP A 233 -6.38 -6.06 14.42
C TRP A 233 -7.48 -5.06 14.02
N ARG A 234 -7.31 -3.76 14.27
CA ARG A 234 -8.23 -2.72 13.78
C ARG A 234 -8.31 -2.68 12.25
N TYR A 235 -7.24 -3.07 11.56
CA TYR A 235 -7.25 -3.21 10.11
C TYR A 235 -8.31 -4.21 9.65
N TYR A 236 -8.40 -5.36 10.32
CA TYR A 236 -9.31 -6.44 9.95
C TYR A 236 -10.76 -6.26 10.44
N GLN A 237 -11.13 -5.05 10.87
CA GLN A 237 -12.53 -4.74 11.17
C GLN A 237 -13.35 -4.54 9.88
N PRO A 238 -14.59 -5.06 9.83
CA PRO A 238 -15.50 -4.78 8.71
C PRO A 238 -15.67 -3.27 8.50
N GLY A 239 -15.48 -2.81 7.26
CA GLY A 239 -15.52 -1.39 6.89
C GLY A 239 -14.19 -0.64 7.06
N VAL A 240 -13.13 -1.30 7.54
CA VAL A 240 -11.76 -0.78 7.52
C VAL A 240 -10.98 -1.45 6.39
N GLY A 241 -10.28 -2.55 6.66
CA GLY A 241 -9.53 -3.35 5.69
C GLY A 241 -10.25 -4.65 5.29
N VAL A 242 -11.49 -4.85 5.75
CA VAL A 242 -12.34 -6.01 5.40
C VAL A 242 -13.68 -5.52 4.88
N ASN A 243 -14.10 -6.03 3.71
CA ASN A 243 -15.41 -5.71 3.17
C ASN A 243 -16.51 -6.30 4.09
N PRO A 244 -17.50 -5.51 4.56
CA PRO A 244 -18.47 -5.98 5.54
C PRO A 244 -19.50 -6.99 5.01
N ARG A 245 -19.61 -7.15 3.68
CA ARG A 245 -20.53 -8.08 3.03
C ARG A 245 -19.87 -9.41 2.70
N THR A 246 -18.72 -9.36 2.04
CA THR A 246 -18.00 -10.57 1.60
C THR A 246 -17.14 -11.15 2.72
N LEU A 247 -16.73 -10.31 3.68
CA LEU A 247 -15.72 -10.58 4.71
C LEU A 247 -14.33 -10.92 4.14
N LEU A 248 -14.09 -10.62 2.87
CA LEU A 248 -12.76 -10.64 2.26
C LEU A 248 -12.03 -9.34 2.59
N HIS A 249 -10.71 -9.44 2.74
CA HIS A 249 -9.84 -8.32 3.08
C HIS A 249 -9.28 -7.61 1.85
N TYR A 250 -8.94 -6.34 2.01
CA TYR A 250 -8.15 -5.56 1.07
C TYR A 250 -6.66 -5.80 1.34
N ALA A 251 -5.81 -5.81 0.32
CA ALA A 251 -4.36 -5.82 0.48
C ALA A 251 -3.83 -4.48 1.02
N SER A 252 -4.48 -3.38 0.65
CA SER A 252 -4.30 -2.09 1.30
C SER A 252 -5.58 -1.27 1.25
N LEU A 253 -5.68 -0.22 2.05
CA LEU A 253 -6.84 0.67 1.99
C LEU A 253 -7.01 1.39 0.64
N ASP A 254 -5.94 1.49 -0.15
CA ASP A 254 -5.92 2.14 -1.46
C ASP A 254 -5.98 1.13 -2.62
N TRP A 255 -5.86 -0.17 -2.34
CA TRP A 255 -5.97 -1.24 -3.32
C TRP A 255 -6.91 -2.34 -2.80
N PRO A 256 -8.22 -2.27 -3.14
CA PRO A 256 -9.26 -3.15 -2.60
C PRO A 256 -9.28 -4.55 -3.26
N GLU A 257 -8.20 -4.93 -3.93
CA GLU A 257 -7.92 -6.26 -4.42
C GLU A 257 -7.02 -7.01 -3.41
N PHE A 258 -6.86 -8.31 -3.60
CA PHE A 258 -5.92 -9.13 -2.84
C PHE A 258 -5.43 -10.30 -3.70
N THR A 259 -4.19 -10.73 -3.47
CA THR A 259 -3.61 -11.94 -4.07
C THR A 259 -3.69 -13.14 -3.13
N ASP A 260 -3.24 -14.32 -3.58
CA ASP A 260 -3.13 -15.49 -2.70
C ASP A 260 -2.11 -15.26 -1.56
N TRP A 261 -1.09 -14.39 -1.74
CA TRP A 261 -0.17 -13.96 -0.68
C TRP A 261 -0.88 -13.14 0.40
N ASP A 262 -1.76 -12.23 -0.02
CA ASP A 262 -2.54 -11.38 0.88
C ASP A 262 -3.58 -12.23 1.64
N LEU A 263 -4.27 -13.12 0.92
CA LEU A 263 -5.23 -14.04 1.53
C LEU A 263 -4.58 -14.93 2.60
N ALA A 264 -3.34 -15.37 2.37
CA ALA A 264 -2.55 -16.05 3.38
C ALA A 264 -2.32 -15.18 4.62
N SER A 265 -1.93 -13.90 4.42
CA SER A 265 -1.76 -12.93 5.52
C SER A 265 -3.03 -12.81 6.37
N TYR A 266 -4.21 -12.76 5.74
CA TYR A 266 -5.48 -12.69 6.47
C TYR A 266 -5.83 -13.97 7.22
N ILE A 267 -5.63 -15.15 6.62
CA ILE A 267 -5.86 -16.45 7.30
C ILE A 267 -4.94 -16.60 8.52
N LEU A 268 -3.65 -16.27 8.38
CA LEU A 268 -2.69 -16.32 9.48
C LEU A 268 -3.03 -15.32 10.58
N ALA A 269 -3.35 -14.08 10.21
CA ALA A 269 -3.80 -13.06 11.17
C ALA A 269 -5.07 -13.49 11.92
N LEU A 270 -6.01 -14.21 11.27
CA LEU A 270 -7.19 -14.76 11.94
C LEU A 270 -6.82 -15.83 12.96
N LEU A 271 -5.93 -16.76 12.60
CA LEU A 271 -5.48 -17.81 13.52
C LEU A 271 -4.78 -17.21 14.73
N ASP A 272 -3.91 -16.23 14.51
CA ASP A 272 -3.14 -15.59 15.57
C ASP A 272 -4.03 -14.71 16.45
N ALA A 273 -4.94 -13.94 15.86
CA ALA A 273 -5.89 -13.11 16.60
C ALA A 273 -6.88 -13.95 17.44
N GLU A 274 -7.29 -15.12 16.95
CA GLU A 274 -8.11 -16.06 17.73
C GLU A 274 -7.33 -16.61 18.92
N GLU A 275 -6.08 -17.05 18.72
CA GLU A 275 -5.20 -17.52 19.80
C GLU A 275 -4.94 -16.43 20.85
N LEU A 276 -4.81 -15.18 20.42
CA LEU A 276 -4.66 -14.02 21.31
C LEU A 276 -5.97 -13.60 22.00
N GLY A 277 -7.12 -14.13 21.57
CA GLY A 277 -8.44 -13.75 22.09
C GLY A 277 -8.84 -12.30 21.77
N ILE A 278 -8.30 -11.71 20.69
CA ILE A 278 -8.59 -10.32 20.29
C ILE A 278 -9.74 -10.21 19.29
N ILE A 279 -10.22 -11.33 18.73
CA ILE A 279 -11.46 -11.38 17.94
C ILE A 279 -12.66 -11.28 18.89
N LYS A 280 -13.20 -10.06 19.03
CA LYS A 280 -14.32 -9.76 19.91
C LYS A 280 -15.58 -9.52 19.07
N GLY A 281 -16.66 -10.25 19.37
CA GLY A 281 -17.97 -10.04 18.75
C GLY A 281 -18.10 -10.58 17.32
N THR A 282 -18.91 -9.93 16.50
CA THR A 282 -19.25 -10.34 15.12
C THR A 282 -18.56 -9.45 14.08
N PRO A 283 -18.04 -10.00 12.97
CA PRO A 283 -18.09 -11.42 12.63
C PRO A 283 -17.04 -12.23 13.39
N THR A 284 -17.45 -13.42 13.82
CA THR A 284 -16.62 -14.36 14.59
C THR A 284 -15.49 -14.93 13.73
N PHE A 285 -14.49 -15.56 14.35
CA PHE A 285 -13.45 -16.32 13.63
C PHE A 285 -14.07 -17.32 12.64
N GLN A 286 -15.07 -18.09 13.09
CA GLN A 286 -15.75 -19.08 12.26
C GLN A 286 -16.38 -18.46 11.02
N GLU A 287 -17.15 -17.38 11.18
CA GLU A 287 -17.83 -16.71 10.06
C GLU A 287 -16.85 -16.18 9.02
N ARG A 288 -15.70 -15.63 9.46
CA ARG A 288 -14.65 -15.13 8.56
C ARG A 288 -13.99 -16.27 7.80
N VAL A 289 -13.62 -17.35 8.48
CA VAL A 289 -13.03 -18.54 7.85
C VAL A 289 -13.99 -19.17 6.85
N GLU A 290 -15.28 -19.32 7.18
CA GLU A 290 -16.29 -19.85 6.27
C GLU A 290 -16.43 -19.02 4.99
N ARG A 291 -16.34 -17.68 5.09
CA ARG A 291 -16.39 -16.79 3.92
C ARG A 291 -15.15 -16.92 3.04
N ILE A 292 -13.98 -17.06 3.63
CA ILE A 292 -12.72 -17.31 2.90
C ILE A 292 -12.78 -18.65 2.17
N LEU A 293 -13.17 -19.74 2.86
CA LEU A 293 -13.24 -21.06 2.24
C LEU A 293 -14.32 -21.13 1.16
N ARG A 294 -15.46 -20.45 1.35
CA ARG A 294 -16.48 -20.31 0.30
C ARG A 294 -15.93 -19.58 -0.92
N PHE A 295 -15.21 -18.47 -0.72
CA PHE A 295 -14.55 -17.78 -1.82
C PHE A 295 -13.58 -18.71 -2.55
N LEU A 296 -12.71 -19.44 -1.86
CA LEU A 296 -11.77 -20.37 -2.50
C LEU A 296 -12.46 -21.51 -3.27
N MET A 297 -13.62 -21.96 -2.80
CA MET A 297 -14.46 -22.94 -3.49
C MET A 297 -15.12 -22.38 -4.75
N GLU A 298 -15.52 -21.11 -4.73
CA GLU A 298 -16.37 -20.51 -5.77
C GLU A 298 -15.58 -19.63 -6.76
N ARG A 299 -14.37 -19.17 -6.41
CA ARG A 299 -13.59 -18.19 -7.19
C ARG A 299 -13.43 -18.60 -8.65
N GLU A 300 -13.67 -17.65 -9.55
CA GLU A 300 -13.44 -17.89 -10.98
C GLU A 300 -11.95 -18.17 -11.22
N LEU A 301 -11.64 -19.20 -12.00
CA LEU A 301 -10.28 -19.56 -12.38
C LEU A 301 -10.01 -19.16 -13.84
N THR A 302 -8.73 -19.13 -14.22
CA THR A 302 -8.33 -19.02 -15.61
C THR A 302 -8.84 -20.21 -16.42
N SER A 303 -8.79 -20.11 -17.75
CA SER A 303 -9.12 -21.23 -18.65
C SER A 303 -8.24 -22.46 -18.43
N GLU A 304 -7.09 -22.30 -17.78
CA GLU A 304 -6.16 -23.38 -17.47
C GLU A 304 -6.42 -24.02 -16.10
N GLY A 305 -7.42 -23.56 -15.35
CA GLY A 305 -7.72 -24.07 -14.01
C GLY A 305 -6.79 -23.55 -12.93
N LEU A 306 -6.08 -22.44 -13.19
CA LEU A 306 -5.27 -21.72 -12.20
C LEU A 306 -6.04 -20.55 -11.60
N PRO A 307 -5.76 -20.14 -10.35
CA PRO A 307 -6.28 -18.89 -9.82
C PRO A 307 -5.76 -17.70 -10.63
N TYR A 308 -6.57 -16.65 -10.75
CA TYR A 308 -6.05 -15.34 -11.15
C TYR A 308 -5.12 -14.78 -10.06
N TRP A 309 -4.18 -13.92 -10.45
CA TRP A 309 -3.24 -13.32 -9.51
C TRP A 309 -3.92 -12.45 -8.44
N ALA A 310 -4.97 -11.71 -8.81
CA ALA A 310 -5.69 -10.84 -7.89
C ALA A 310 -7.22 -10.97 -8.03
N TYR A 311 -7.94 -10.75 -6.92
CA TYR A 311 -9.40 -10.71 -6.86
C TYR A 311 -9.86 -9.46 -6.10
N PHE A 312 -10.99 -8.89 -6.51
CA PHE A 312 -11.61 -7.77 -5.80
C PHE A 312 -12.30 -8.27 -4.52
N ALA A 313 -11.93 -7.73 -3.36
CA ALA A 313 -12.54 -8.15 -2.09
C ALA A 313 -14.04 -7.82 -2.02
N ASP A 314 -14.48 -6.78 -2.71
CA ASP A 314 -15.88 -6.33 -2.71
C ASP A 314 -16.84 -7.30 -3.42
N SER A 315 -16.33 -8.12 -4.35
CA SER A 315 -17.15 -9.00 -5.19
C SER A 315 -16.70 -10.46 -5.21
N GLY A 316 -15.43 -10.75 -4.90
CA GLY A 316 -14.80 -12.06 -5.11
C GLY A 316 -14.51 -12.38 -6.58
N LEU A 317 -14.72 -11.42 -7.50
CA LEU A 317 -14.43 -11.59 -8.92
C LEU A 317 -12.94 -11.31 -9.20
N PRO A 318 -12.33 -12.02 -10.18
CA PRO A 318 -10.93 -11.82 -10.51
C PRO A 318 -10.69 -10.47 -11.21
N ASP A 319 -9.55 -9.86 -10.93
CA ASP A 319 -8.99 -8.86 -11.82
C ASP A 319 -8.25 -9.54 -12.98
N LYS A 320 -8.95 -9.69 -14.10
CA LYS A 320 -8.48 -10.40 -15.28
C LYS A 320 -7.28 -9.73 -15.97
N ARG A 321 -6.93 -8.50 -15.60
CA ARG A 321 -5.78 -7.76 -16.18
C ARG A 321 -4.44 -8.45 -15.90
N TRP A 322 -4.35 -9.21 -14.81
CA TRP A 322 -3.09 -9.79 -14.33
C TRP A 322 -2.82 -11.22 -14.78
N GLY A 323 -3.83 -11.95 -15.25
CA GLY A 323 -3.68 -13.36 -15.61
C GLY A 323 -3.55 -14.28 -14.39
N ALA A 324 -2.86 -15.40 -14.57
CA ALA A 324 -2.71 -16.44 -13.55
C ALA A 324 -1.82 -15.99 -12.37
N THR A 325 -2.08 -16.56 -11.20
CA THR A 325 -1.23 -16.43 -10.01
C THR A 325 0.14 -17.05 -10.22
N ASN A 326 1.04 -16.82 -9.26
CA ASN A 326 2.39 -17.34 -9.27
C ASN A 326 2.62 -18.37 -8.13
N PRO A 327 3.72 -19.13 -8.20
CA PRO A 327 4.04 -20.15 -7.20
C PRO A 327 4.35 -19.60 -5.80
N SER A 328 4.91 -18.40 -5.68
CA SER A 328 5.22 -17.80 -4.38
C SER A 328 3.96 -17.43 -3.61
N ASP A 329 3.00 -16.76 -4.27
CA ASP A 329 1.70 -16.41 -3.68
C ASP A 329 0.93 -17.68 -3.28
N THR A 330 0.89 -18.67 -4.17
CA THR A 330 0.21 -19.95 -3.91
C THR A 330 0.88 -20.72 -2.77
N GLY A 331 2.22 -20.80 -2.76
CA GLY A 331 2.97 -21.48 -1.70
C GLY A 331 2.66 -20.91 -0.33
N ARG A 332 2.56 -19.58 -0.21
CA ARG A 332 2.17 -18.95 1.05
C ARG A 332 0.71 -19.24 1.44
N LEU A 333 -0.23 -19.22 0.49
CA LEU A 333 -1.61 -19.64 0.75
C LEU A 333 -1.68 -21.08 1.25
N LEU A 334 -0.90 -21.99 0.68
CA LEU A 334 -0.83 -23.38 1.14
C LEU A 334 -0.26 -23.46 2.57
N ILE A 335 0.73 -22.65 2.95
CA ILE A 335 1.18 -22.58 4.36
C ILE A 335 0.01 -22.21 5.27
N ALA A 336 -0.74 -21.15 4.93
CA ALA A 336 -1.85 -20.68 5.74
C ALA A 336 -3.00 -21.70 5.84
N LEU A 337 -3.34 -22.36 4.72
CA LEU A 337 -4.35 -23.42 4.68
C LEU A 337 -3.92 -24.66 5.46
N SER A 338 -2.64 -25.02 5.43
CA SER A 338 -2.09 -26.11 6.23
C SER A 338 -2.25 -25.83 7.73
N LYS A 339 -1.89 -24.62 8.19
CA LYS A 339 -2.10 -24.22 9.59
C LYS A 339 -3.57 -24.16 9.99
N LEU A 340 -4.44 -23.68 9.09
CA LEU A 340 -5.88 -23.69 9.32
C LEU A 340 -6.39 -25.12 9.46
N LYS A 341 -5.95 -26.03 8.58
CA LYS A 341 -6.28 -27.47 8.63
C LYS A 341 -5.80 -28.11 9.92
N GLU A 342 -4.58 -27.82 10.37
CA GLU A 342 -4.03 -28.30 11.64
C GLU A 342 -4.91 -27.89 12.82
N ARG A 343 -5.29 -26.61 12.87
CA ARG A 343 -6.12 -26.03 13.95
C ARG A 343 -7.59 -26.47 13.88
N ARG A 344 -8.13 -26.67 12.67
CA ARG A 344 -9.54 -26.97 12.38
C ARG A 344 -9.66 -28.21 11.50
N GLN A 345 -9.44 -29.36 12.14
CA GLN A 345 -9.54 -30.68 11.51
C GLN A 345 -10.93 -30.97 10.90
N ASP A 346 -11.98 -30.31 11.40
CA ASP A 346 -13.33 -30.38 10.82
C ASP A 346 -13.41 -29.74 9.42
N LEU A 347 -12.53 -28.80 9.10
CA LEU A 347 -12.44 -28.16 7.78
C LEU A 347 -11.49 -28.90 6.82
N ALA A 348 -10.75 -29.91 7.29
CA ALA A 348 -9.76 -30.64 6.51
C ALA A 348 -10.29 -31.18 5.16
N PRO A 349 -11.47 -31.85 5.09
CA PRO A 349 -11.99 -32.34 3.81
C PRO A 349 -12.29 -31.23 2.80
N LEU A 350 -12.73 -30.06 3.27
CA LEU A 350 -13.02 -28.91 2.43
C LEU A 350 -11.73 -28.29 1.89
N ILE A 351 -10.72 -28.12 2.76
CA ILE A 351 -9.40 -27.60 2.37
C ILE A 351 -8.74 -28.55 1.36
N ASP A 352 -8.79 -29.86 1.59
CA ASP A 352 -8.23 -30.85 0.65
C ASP A 352 -8.94 -30.82 -0.69
N TYR A 353 -10.27 -30.65 -0.71
CA TYR A 353 -10.99 -30.46 -1.97
C TYR A 353 -10.55 -29.18 -2.70
N ILE A 354 -10.41 -28.05 -1.99
CA ILE A 354 -9.93 -26.79 -2.57
C ILE A 354 -8.53 -26.98 -3.19
N VAL A 355 -7.64 -27.66 -2.49
CA VAL A 355 -6.23 -27.79 -2.92
C VAL A 355 -6.06 -28.81 -4.03
N TYR A 356 -6.69 -29.98 -3.94
CA TYR A 356 -6.44 -31.09 -4.86
C TYR A 356 -7.44 -31.22 -5.99
N GLN A 357 -8.66 -30.69 -5.84
CA GLN A 357 -9.75 -30.90 -6.81
C GLN A 357 -10.20 -29.61 -7.48
N ARG A 358 -10.09 -28.47 -6.79
CA ARG A 358 -10.63 -27.21 -7.29
C ARG A 358 -9.65 -26.41 -8.13
N CYS A 359 -8.35 -26.42 -7.78
CA CYS A 359 -7.30 -25.66 -8.44
C CYS A 359 -6.22 -26.61 -8.96
N ASP A 360 -5.74 -26.38 -10.19
CA ASP A 360 -4.70 -27.18 -10.82
C ASP A 360 -3.30 -26.64 -10.47
N TYR A 361 -2.95 -26.67 -9.18
CA TYR A 361 -1.69 -26.09 -8.70
C TYR A 361 -0.45 -26.79 -9.26
N GLU A 362 -0.58 -28.02 -9.76
CA GLU A 362 0.51 -28.76 -10.38
C GLU A 362 1.08 -28.02 -11.61
N LYS A 363 0.24 -27.28 -12.35
CA LYS A 363 0.69 -26.44 -13.46
C LYS A 363 1.64 -25.32 -13.04
N LEU A 364 1.52 -24.79 -11.82
CA LEU A 364 2.46 -23.80 -11.28
C LEU A 364 3.84 -24.40 -11.02
N LEU A 365 3.90 -25.71 -10.76
CA LEU A 365 5.15 -26.44 -10.52
C LEU A 365 5.91 -26.75 -11.83
N LEU A 366 5.29 -26.49 -12.99
CA LEU A 366 5.93 -26.57 -14.31
C LEU A 366 6.51 -25.22 -14.76
N ASP A 367 6.11 -24.13 -14.11
CA ASP A 367 6.65 -22.80 -14.35
C ASP A 367 8.00 -22.64 -13.62
N SER A 368 9.00 -22.07 -14.29
CA SER A 368 10.31 -21.78 -13.71
C SER A 368 10.37 -20.42 -12.97
N SER A 369 9.28 -19.66 -12.94
CA SER A 369 9.17 -18.32 -12.35
C SER A 369 9.17 -18.23 -10.81
N TRP A 370 9.54 -19.31 -10.11
CA TRP A 370 9.51 -19.46 -8.64
C TRP A 370 10.42 -18.49 -7.85
N GLY A 371 11.19 -17.67 -8.54
CA GLY A 371 12.31 -16.94 -7.96
C GLY A 371 13.42 -17.89 -7.51
N SER A 372 14.20 -17.45 -6.53
CA SER A 372 15.31 -18.23 -5.96
C SER A 372 15.57 -17.87 -4.51
N GLY A 373 16.31 -18.73 -3.80
CA GLY A 373 16.77 -18.44 -2.45
C GLY A 373 15.63 -18.45 -1.43
N PHE A 374 15.57 -17.44 -0.57
CA PHE A 374 14.68 -17.43 0.60
C PHE A 374 13.19 -17.47 0.23
N TYR A 375 12.78 -16.74 -0.80
CA TYR A 375 11.38 -16.74 -1.26
C TYR A 375 10.95 -18.11 -1.75
N ARG A 376 11.76 -18.70 -2.63
CA ARG A 376 11.49 -20.02 -3.21
C ARG A 376 11.48 -21.10 -2.13
N TYR A 377 12.43 -21.06 -1.21
CA TYR A 377 12.50 -21.99 -0.07
C TYR A 377 11.26 -21.89 0.83
N TYR A 378 10.85 -20.68 1.19
CA TYR A 378 9.65 -20.45 2.01
C TYR A 378 8.39 -20.95 1.31
N ALA A 379 8.15 -20.54 0.06
CA ALA A 379 6.97 -20.97 -0.71
C ALA A 379 6.89 -22.50 -0.88
N ALA A 380 8.04 -23.16 -1.08
CA ALA A 380 8.11 -24.61 -1.21
C ALA A 380 7.64 -25.37 0.05
N GLN A 381 7.69 -24.75 1.24
CA GLN A 381 7.15 -25.36 2.47
C GLN A 381 5.64 -25.56 2.38
N GLY A 382 4.91 -24.66 1.72
CA GLY A 382 3.47 -24.82 1.51
C GLY A 382 3.10 -26.00 0.62
N PHE A 383 3.82 -26.14 -0.50
CA PHE A 383 3.65 -27.30 -1.38
C PHE A 383 4.04 -28.60 -0.69
N LYS A 384 5.12 -28.60 0.11
CA LYS A 384 5.51 -29.72 0.95
C LYS A 384 4.41 -30.11 1.95
N ALA A 385 3.75 -29.14 2.57
CA ALA A 385 2.71 -29.38 3.57
C ALA A 385 1.45 -30.07 3.01
N PHE A 386 1.29 -30.10 1.67
CA PHE A 386 0.25 -30.81 0.95
C PHE A 386 0.80 -31.95 0.08
N ASP A 387 2.01 -32.42 0.35
CA ASP A 387 2.63 -33.59 -0.31
C ASP A 387 2.74 -33.50 -1.84
N PHE A 388 2.92 -32.30 -2.41
CA PHE A 388 3.18 -32.15 -3.84
C PHE A 388 4.57 -32.72 -4.21
N GLN A 389 4.59 -33.90 -4.82
CA GLN A 389 5.82 -34.63 -5.16
C GLN A 389 6.40 -34.23 -6.53
N TYR A 390 6.91 -33.01 -6.63
CA TYR A 390 7.53 -32.48 -7.86
C TYR A 390 9.03 -32.22 -7.67
N SER A 391 9.81 -32.41 -8.74
CA SER A 391 11.26 -32.19 -8.72
C SER A 391 11.59 -30.74 -8.33
N LEU A 392 10.83 -29.77 -8.82
CA LEU A 392 11.02 -28.35 -8.51
C LEU A 392 10.78 -28.04 -7.03
N VAL A 393 9.79 -28.67 -6.39
CA VAL A 393 9.55 -28.53 -4.94
C VAL A 393 10.74 -29.10 -4.16
N SER A 394 11.16 -30.33 -4.50
CA SER A 394 12.31 -30.99 -3.85
C SER A 394 13.61 -30.20 -4.05
N GLU A 395 13.78 -29.60 -5.22
CA GLU A 395 14.91 -28.73 -5.53
C GLU A 395 14.87 -27.43 -4.71
N SER A 396 13.70 -26.82 -4.59
CA SER A 396 13.47 -25.57 -3.85
C SER A 396 13.69 -25.75 -2.34
N LEU A 397 13.30 -26.90 -1.80
CA LEU A 397 13.56 -27.28 -0.40
C LEU A 397 15.04 -27.50 -0.10
N ARG A 398 15.92 -27.52 -1.12
CA ARG A 398 17.38 -27.60 -0.97
C ARG A 398 18.09 -26.27 -1.17
N ASP A 399 17.35 -25.16 -1.29
CA ASP A 399 17.95 -23.86 -1.58
C ASP A 399 18.89 -23.38 -0.47
N MET A 400 18.63 -23.72 0.80
CA MET A 400 19.52 -23.31 1.89
C MET A 400 20.88 -24.02 1.79
N GLU A 401 20.90 -25.32 1.48
CA GLU A 401 22.15 -26.05 1.24
C GLU A 401 22.88 -25.51 0.00
N LYS A 402 22.17 -25.24 -1.10
CA LYS A 402 22.78 -24.66 -2.31
C LYS A 402 23.41 -23.29 -2.05
N LEU A 403 22.77 -22.45 -1.24
CA LEU A 403 23.34 -21.16 -0.85
C LEU A 403 24.61 -21.33 -0.01
N SER A 404 24.69 -22.39 0.80
CA SER A 404 25.89 -22.71 1.61
C SER A 404 27.12 -23.07 0.77
N GLU A 405 26.88 -23.64 -0.41
CA GLU A 405 27.91 -23.98 -1.40
C GLU A 405 28.20 -22.83 -2.38
N GLY A 406 27.42 -21.75 -2.30
CA GLY A 406 27.43 -20.61 -3.21
C GLY A 406 28.46 -19.54 -2.87
N ARG A 407 28.36 -18.40 -3.57
CA ARG A 407 29.17 -17.21 -3.28
C ARG A 407 28.56 -16.40 -2.14
N PHE A 408 29.43 -15.75 -1.38
CA PHE A 408 29.04 -14.85 -0.29
C PHE A 408 29.58 -13.44 -0.53
N ILE A 409 28.85 -12.45 -0.02
CA ILE A 409 29.31 -11.07 0.12
C ILE A 409 29.58 -10.82 1.60
N LYS A 410 30.73 -10.21 1.89
CA LYS A 410 31.05 -9.72 3.24
C LYS A 410 30.40 -8.36 3.45
N LEU A 411 29.46 -8.27 4.40
CA LEU A 411 28.69 -7.06 4.69
C LEU A 411 28.68 -6.84 6.21
N TYR A 412 29.14 -5.68 6.68
CA TYR A 412 29.32 -5.36 8.11
C TYR A 412 29.93 -6.52 8.92
N GLY A 413 30.92 -7.24 8.38
CA GLY A 413 31.58 -8.36 9.06
C GLY A 413 30.83 -9.70 9.07
N GLU A 414 29.63 -9.80 8.50
CA GLU A 414 28.94 -11.07 8.23
C GLU A 414 29.14 -11.54 6.79
N GLU A 415 29.05 -12.85 6.56
CA GLU A 415 29.00 -13.43 5.21
C GLU A 415 27.56 -13.73 4.83
N ILE A 416 27.04 -12.96 3.87
CA ILE A 416 25.66 -13.06 3.36
C ILE A 416 25.69 -13.75 1.99
N PRO A 417 24.86 -14.78 1.74
CA PRO A 417 24.80 -15.42 0.42
C PRO A 417 24.50 -14.40 -0.68
N LEU A 418 25.19 -14.52 -1.83
CA LEU A 418 24.92 -13.71 -3.01
C LEU A 418 23.62 -14.20 -3.67
N THR A 419 22.51 -13.65 -3.21
CA THR A 419 21.17 -13.86 -3.73
C THR A 419 20.33 -12.59 -3.52
N TRP A 420 19.08 -12.60 -3.95
CA TRP A 420 18.14 -11.52 -3.65
C TRP A 420 17.72 -11.61 -2.18
N VAL A 421 18.15 -10.63 -1.38
CA VAL A 421 17.94 -10.62 0.08
C VAL A 421 17.11 -9.42 0.50
N THR A 422 15.93 -9.71 1.01
CA THR A 422 15.02 -8.80 1.72
C THR A 422 14.55 -9.49 3.01
N SER A 423 14.09 -8.76 4.02
CA SER A 423 13.69 -9.37 5.30
C SER A 423 12.42 -10.22 5.18
N GLU A 424 11.50 -9.88 4.27
CA GLU A 424 10.16 -10.46 4.19
C GLU A 424 10.10 -12.01 4.25
N PRO A 425 10.76 -12.79 3.37
CA PRO A 425 10.64 -14.25 3.41
C PRO A 425 11.32 -14.87 4.64
N LEU A 426 12.33 -14.20 5.21
CA LEU A 426 13.03 -14.66 6.43
C LEU A 426 12.14 -14.52 7.65
N LEU A 427 11.46 -13.38 7.76
CA LEU A 427 10.53 -13.10 8.86
C LEU A 427 9.33 -14.04 8.79
N HIS A 428 8.71 -14.22 7.62
CA HIS A 428 7.62 -15.19 7.46
C HIS A 428 8.09 -16.62 7.75
N GLY A 429 9.27 -17.00 7.29
CA GLY A 429 9.84 -18.32 7.58
C GLY A 429 10.02 -18.61 9.08
N ILE A 430 10.45 -17.62 9.86
CA ILE A 430 10.60 -17.77 11.31
C ILE A 430 9.24 -17.70 12.00
N LEU A 431 8.44 -16.66 11.72
CA LEU A 431 7.25 -16.41 12.51
C LEU A 431 6.09 -17.34 12.15
N ASP A 432 5.92 -17.69 10.87
CA ASP A 432 4.89 -18.64 10.46
C ASP A 432 5.33 -20.06 10.80
N LEU A 433 6.55 -20.46 10.44
CA LEU A 433 6.93 -21.87 10.37
C LEU A 433 7.99 -22.31 11.39
N ASP A 434 8.55 -21.39 12.18
CA ASP A 434 9.68 -21.65 13.09
C ASP A 434 10.86 -22.35 12.38
N LEU A 435 11.16 -21.91 11.14
CA LEU A 435 12.24 -22.50 10.35
C LEU A 435 13.60 -22.30 11.05
N ASN A 436 14.37 -23.39 11.10
CA ASN A 436 15.64 -23.48 11.83
C ASN A 436 16.82 -23.92 10.93
N GLY A 437 17.97 -24.26 11.52
CA GLY A 437 19.17 -24.68 10.81
C GLY A 437 19.76 -23.57 9.95
N LEU A 438 20.20 -23.90 8.72
CA LEU A 438 20.81 -22.94 7.80
C LEU A 438 19.93 -21.73 7.50
N PHE A 439 18.61 -21.91 7.42
CA PHE A 439 17.67 -20.80 7.21
C PHE A 439 17.77 -19.79 8.35
N ARG A 440 17.76 -20.27 9.60
CA ARG A 440 17.88 -19.42 10.79
C ARG A 440 19.26 -18.78 10.89
N ASP A 441 20.32 -19.53 10.57
CA ASP A 441 21.69 -18.98 10.55
C ASP A 441 21.80 -17.80 9.59
N TYR A 442 21.22 -17.90 8.39
CA TYR A 442 21.19 -16.79 7.44
C TYR A 442 20.32 -15.64 7.91
N ALA A 443 19.13 -15.91 8.44
CA ALA A 443 18.26 -14.88 9.01
C ALA A 443 18.97 -14.09 10.12
N ASP A 444 19.70 -14.77 11.00
CA ASP A 444 20.46 -14.15 12.09
C ASP A 444 21.63 -13.29 11.59
N ARG A 445 22.34 -13.73 10.53
CA ARG A 445 23.37 -12.91 9.87
C ARG A 445 22.76 -11.66 9.24
N ILE A 446 21.62 -11.81 8.56
CA ILE A 446 20.91 -10.73 7.87
C ILE A 446 20.31 -9.72 8.87
N TYR A 447 19.85 -10.18 10.03
CA TYR A 447 19.52 -9.32 11.16
C TYR A 447 20.75 -8.53 11.65
N ARG A 448 21.87 -9.22 11.90
CA ARG A 448 23.09 -8.58 12.44
C ARG A 448 23.66 -7.51 11.51
N VAL A 449 23.57 -7.67 10.18
CA VAL A 449 24.02 -6.61 9.25
C VAL A 449 23.15 -5.37 9.31
N GLN A 450 21.84 -5.50 9.51
CA GLN A 450 20.94 -4.35 9.70
C GLN A 450 21.24 -3.65 11.04
N GLU A 451 21.42 -4.43 12.11
CA GLU A 451 21.82 -3.91 13.43
C GLU A 451 23.18 -3.18 13.39
N ARG A 452 24.17 -3.73 12.69
CA ARG A 452 25.48 -3.11 12.53
C ARG A 452 25.44 -1.86 11.66
N ARG A 453 24.64 -1.83 10.59
CA ARG A 453 24.39 -0.61 9.81
C ARG A 453 23.85 0.51 10.68
N PHE A 454 22.93 0.22 11.61
CA PHE A 454 22.48 1.21 12.58
C PHE A 454 23.60 1.66 13.53
N ARG A 455 24.36 0.74 14.10
CA ARG A 455 25.43 1.07 15.07
C ARG A 455 26.60 1.83 14.43
N GLU A 456 26.98 1.49 13.21
CA GLU A 456 28.16 2.03 12.53
C GLU A 456 27.82 3.29 11.74
N ASP A 457 26.67 3.34 11.06
CA ASP A 457 26.30 4.46 10.19
C ASP A 457 25.24 5.38 10.79
N GLY A 458 24.65 5.03 11.94
CA GLY A 458 23.54 5.78 12.55
C GLY A 458 22.21 5.65 11.81
N ARG A 459 22.10 4.73 10.84
CA ARG A 459 20.90 4.56 10.00
C ARG A 459 19.96 3.53 10.58
N LEU A 460 18.80 3.98 11.06
CA LEU A 460 17.74 3.09 11.56
C LEU A 460 17.25 2.21 10.40
N THR A 461 17.45 0.88 10.47
CA THR A 461 17.31 -0.01 9.31
C THR A 461 16.22 -1.06 9.53
N ALA A 462 15.21 -1.11 8.69
CA ALA A 462 14.24 -2.21 8.69
C ALA A 462 13.88 -2.58 7.25
N PHE A 463 14.91 -2.95 6.48
CA PHE A 463 14.83 -3.17 5.04
C PHE A 463 13.90 -4.32 4.71
N SER A 464 12.88 -4.05 3.90
CA SER A 464 11.99 -5.08 3.38
C SER A 464 11.35 -4.64 2.07
N GLU A 465 10.08 -4.92 1.88
CA GLU A 465 9.29 -4.50 0.73
C GLU A 465 7.91 -4.04 1.19
N GLY A 466 7.28 -3.17 0.41
CA GLY A 466 5.98 -2.63 0.77
C GLY A 466 5.55 -1.39 0.00
N ALA A 467 4.47 -0.78 0.48
CA ALA A 467 3.79 0.33 -0.17
C ALA A 467 4.43 1.69 0.17
N TYR A 468 5.22 2.22 -0.76
CA TYR A 468 5.94 3.49 -0.63
C TYR A 468 5.93 4.26 -1.97
N GLY A 469 4.86 5.01 -2.23
CA GLY A 469 4.65 5.67 -3.53
C GLY A 469 4.50 4.68 -4.70
N GLY A 470 3.90 3.52 -4.40
CA GLY A 470 3.91 2.29 -5.20
C GLY A 470 4.63 1.16 -4.47
N TYR A 471 4.54 -0.08 -4.96
CA TYR A 471 5.28 -1.19 -4.33
C TYR A 471 6.78 -1.08 -4.63
N VAL A 472 7.60 -1.22 -3.60
CA VAL A 472 9.07 -1.17 -3.68
C VAL A 472 9.69 -2.36 -2.97
N TYR A 473 10.89 -2.73 -3.39
CA TYR A 473 11.74 -3.75 -2.78
C TYR A 473 13.05 -3.11 -2.31
N GLU A 474 13.38 -3.28 -1.05
CA GLU A 474 14.64 -2.85 -0.46
C GLU A 474 15.56 -4.05 -0.28
N TRP A 475 16.50 -4.16 -1.19
CA TRP A 475 17.46 -5.24 -1.22
C TRP A 475 18.64 -4.92 -0.32
N ILE A 476 18.82 -5.74 0.72
CA ILE A 476 20.06 -5.79 1.49
C ILE A 476 21.19 -6.28 0.59
N VAL A 477 20.89 -7.28 -0.24
CA VAL A 477 21.76 -7.76 -1.33
C VAL A 477 20.92 -7.97 -2.58
N ARG A 478 21.40 -7.47 -3.72
CA ARG A 478 20.87 -7.79 -5.04
C ARG A 478 21.57 -9.02 -5.60
N GLY A 479 20.80 -10.06 -5.92
CA GLY A 479 21.36 -11.34 -6.38
C GLY A 479 21.99 -11.31 -7.77
N ASP A 480 21.58 -10.37 -8.62
CA ASP A 480 22.07 -10.22 -10.00
C ASP A 480 23.43 -9.52 -10.08
N THR A 481 23.65 -8.53 -9.22
CA THR A 481 24.77 -7.58 -9.31
C THR A 481 25.68 -7.63 -8.09
N GLY A 482 25.19 -8.13 -6.95
CA GLY A 482 25.86 -8.05 -5.66
C GLY A 482 25.84 -6.66 -5.02
N GLU A 483 25.12 -5.69 -5.61
CA GLU A 483 24.92 -4.39 -4.98
C GLU A 483 24.14 -4.53 -3.68
N THR A 484 24.49 -3.73 -2.68
CA THR A 484 23.84 -3.74 -1.36
C THR A 484 23.08 -2.45 -1.10
N TRP A 485 22.06 -2.53 -0.23
CA TRP A 485 21.23 -1.40 0.19
C TRP A 485 20.62 -0.65 -1.00
N ARG A 486 19.87 -1.35 -1.84
CA ARG A 486 19.24 -0.80 -3.05
C ARG A 486 17.73 -0.86 -2.94
N VAL A 487 17.09 0.28 -3.15
CA VAL A 487 15.62 0.34 -3.33
C VAL A 487 15.32 0.20 -4.81
N THR A 488 14.38 -0.69 -5.14
CA THR A 488 14.00 -0.97 -6.52
C THR A 488 12.49 -1.08 -6.68
N ARG A 489 12.04 -0.99 -7.93
CA ARG A 489 10.70 -1.34 -8.36
C ARG A 489 10.78 -2.39 -9.45
N ILE A 490 9.93 -3.40 -9.37
CA ILE A 490 9.83 -4.44 -10.39
C ILE A 490 8.61 -4.15 -11.27
N ARG A 491 8.81 -4.18 -12.59
CA ARG A 491 7.74 -4.03 -13.60
C ARG A 491 7.91 -5.09 -14.67
N GLY A 492 7.16 -6.19 -14.57
CA GLY A 492 7.44 -7.40 -15.32
C GLY A 492 8.87 -7.87 -15.03
N ASP A 493 9.65 -8.18 -16.06
CA ASP A 493 11.03 -8.66 -15.91
C ASP A 493 12.06 -7.55 -15.66
N ARG A 494 11.63 -6.29 -15.53
CA ARG A 494 12.54 -5.15 -15.36
C ARG A 494 12.67 -4.76 -13.90
N VAL A 495 13.93 -4.70 -13.44
CA VAL A 495 14.31 -4.13 -12.15
C VAL A 495 14.76 -2.68 -12.36
N GLU A 496 14.00 -1.74 -11.81
CA GLU A 496 14.29 -0.31 -11.83
C GLU A 496 14.88 0.11 -10.49
N ASN A 497 16.10 0.65 -10.47
CA ASN A 497 16.65 1.27 -9.25
C ASN A 497 15.94 2.59 -8.98
N LEU A 498 15.49 2.78 -7.73
CA LEU A 498 14.89 4.02 -7.27
C LEU A 498 15.90 4.81 -6.45
N ASN A 499 15.97 6.12 -6.71
CA ASN A 499 16.74 7.04 -5.88
C ASN A 499 15.81 7.71 -4.85
N VAL A 500 15.38 6.92 -3.86
CA VAL A 500 14.51 7.35 -2.76
C VAL A 500 15.16 7.00 -1.43
N THR A 501 14.87 7.77 -0.38
CA THR A 501 15.29 7.42 0.98
C THR A 501 14.64 6.11 1.39
N PRO A 502 15.39 5.10 1.87
CA PRO A 502 14.83 3.82 2.28
C PRO A 502 13.78 3.96 3.38
N ALA A 503 12.90 2.98 3.48
CA ALA A 503 11.89 2.82 4.50
C ALA A 503 12.42 2.05 5.71
N VAL A 504 11.97 2.46 6.87
CA VAL A 504 11.98 1.72 8.12
C VAL A 504 10.58 1.12 8.27
N PHE A 505 10.38 -0.09 7.74
CA PHE A 505 9.08 -0.73 7.73
C PHE A 505 8.62 -1.13 9.14
N THR A 506 7.39 -0.74 9.51
CA THR A 506 6.81 -1.04 10.83
C THR A 506 6.77 -2.53 11.08
N LYS A 507 6.33 -3.30 10.08
CA LYS A 507 6.22 -4.77 10.19
C LYS A 507 7.53 -5.45 10.54
N VAL A 508 8.62 -4.98 9.94
CA VAL A 508 9.96 -5.54 10.13
C VAL A 508 10.52 -5.14 11.48
N ALA A 509 10.35 -3.90 11.90
CA ALA A 509 10.75 -3.47 13.25
C ALA A 509 10.10 -4.33 14.35
N PHE A 510 8.80 -4.56 14.26
CA PHE A 510 8.07 -5.39 15.22
C PHE A 510 8.47 -6.86 15.12
N ALA A 511 8.55 -7.43 13.92
CA ALA A 511 9.00 -8.81 13.73
C ALA A 511 10.41 -9.06 14.29
N LEU A 512 11.36 -8.18 13.99
CA LEU A 512 12.72 -8.27 14.54
C LEU A 512 12.72 -8.09 16.06
N HIS A 513 11.87 -7.23 16.62
CA HIS A 513 11.76 -7.09 18.07
C HIS A 513 11.22 -8.35 18.73
N ALA A 514 10.21 -8.99 18.14
CA ALA A 514 9.67 -10.26 18.63
C ALA A 514 10.72 -11.39 18.60
N ILE A 515 11.53 -11.45 17.54
CA ILE A 515 12.51 -12.53 17.34
C ILE A 515 13.79 -12.32 18.18
N TYR A 516 14.30 -11.08 18.26
CA TYR A 516 15.65 -10.82 18.80
C TYR A 516 15.66 -10.01 20.11
N SER A 517 14.66 -9.16 20.35
CA SER A 517 14.52 -8.38 21.59
C SER A 517 15.80 -7.66 22.07
N THR A 518 16.55 -7.05 21.15
CA THR A 518 17.78 -6.31 21.44
C THR A 518 17.51 -4.82 21.68
N GLU A 519 18.55 -4.08 22.09
CA GLU A 519 18.49 -2.62 22.19
C GLU A 519 18.14 -1.97 20.85
N TYR A 520 18.71 -2.48 19.76
CA TYR A 520 18.45 -1.99 18.42
C TYR A 520 16.98 -2.12 18.03
N THR A 521 16.38 -3.30 18.24
CA THR A 521 14.98 -3.51 17.87
C THR A 521 14.02 -2.77 18.80
N ARG A 522 14.42 -2.51 20.05
CA ARG A 522 13.70 -1.62 20.97
C ARG A 522 13.70 -0.17 20.47
N VAL A 523 14.84 0.33 19.97
CA VAL A 523 14.93 1.66 19.35
C VAL A 523 14.06 1.72 18.10
N LEU A 524 14.12 0.73 17.20
CA LEU A 524 13.27 0.64 16.01
C LEU A 524 11.78 0.81 16.34
N VAL A 525 11.26 0.01 17.27
CA VAL A 525 9.85 0.10 17.69
C VAL A 525 9.56 1.45 18.34
N SER A 526 10.44 1.94 19.20
CA SER A 526 10.23 3.21 19.91
C SER A 526 10.15 4.41 18.96
N GLU A 527 11.06 4.51 18.00
CA GLU A 527 11.08 5.58 17.01
C GLU A 527 9.82 5.58 16.13
N LEU A 528 9.38 4.40 15.68
CA LEU A 528 8.13 4.27 14.93
C LEU A 528 6.91 4.69 15.76
N LEU A 529 6.83 4.26 17.02
CA LEU A 529 5.74 4.67 17.92
C LEU A 529 5.76 6.18 18.19
N ASN A 530 6.94 6.79 18.34
CA ASN A 530 7.10 8.23 18.50
C ASN A 530 6.68 9.00 17.24
N ALA A 531 6.92 8.44 16.05
CA ALA A 531 6.44 8.96 14.77
C ALA A 531 4.92 8.76 14.54
N GLN A 532 4.20 8.22 15.53
CA GLN A 532 2.74 8.06 15.52
C GLN A 532 2.22 7.15 14.39
N VAL A 533 2.94 6.07 14.08
CA VAL A 533 2.49 5.07 13.10
C VAL A 533 1.23 4.29 13.54
N GLN A 534 0.80 4.44 14.80
CA GLN A 534 -0.45 3.88 15.31
C GLN A 534 -1.63 4.80 15.00
N ILE A 535 -2.56 4.32 14.19
CA ILE A 535 -3.78 5.05 13.84
C ILE A 535 -5.04 4.27 14.20
N SER A 536 -6.21 4.88 13.98
CA SER A 536 -7.50 4.23 14.28
C SER A 536 -7.78 3.01 13.40
N LYS A 537 -7.12 2.90 12.23
CA LYS A 537 -7.29 1.81 11.26
C LYS A 537 -6.22 0.72 11.33
N GLY A 538 -5.29 0.78 12.28
CA GLY A 538 -4.16 -0.14 12.37
C GLY A 538 -2.82 0.60 12.44
N PHE A 539 -1.78 -0.04 11.90
CA PHE A 539 -0.45 0.55 11.76
C PHE A 539 -0.21 1.03 10.32
N LEU A 540 0.47 2.17 10.21
CA LEU A 540 1.07 2.66 8.97
C LEU A 540 2.26 1.79 8.55
N GLU A 541 2.59 1.86 7.27
CA GLU A 541 3.65 1.06 6.64
C GLU A 541 5.04 1.30 7.26
N GLY A 542 5.33 2.54 7.67
CA GLY A 542 6.59 2.89 8.32
C GLY A 542 6.91 4.38 8.26
N VAL A 543 8.20 4.67 8.40
CA VAL A 543 8.79 5.98 8.14
C VAL A 543 9.97 5.81 7.17
N THR A 544 10.46 6.86 6.54
CA THR A 544 11.74 6.83 5.83
C THR A 544 12.91 6.90 6.81
N GLU A 545 14.13 6.56 6.40
CA GLU A 545 15.34 6.74 7.23
C GLU A 545 15.55 8.22 7.66
N ASP A 546 14.95 9.18 6.95
CA ASP A 546 14.94 10.61 7.29
C ASP A 546 13.78 11.02 8.22
N GLY A 547 12.90 10.08 8.60
CA GLY A 547 11.79 10.29 9.53
C GLY A 547 10.47 10.73 8.90
N GLU A 548 10.32 10.70 7.58
CA GLU A 548 9.05 11.01 6.92
C GLU A 548 8.07 9.85 7.00
N ILE A 549 6.81 10.11 7.37
CA ILE A 549 5.78 9.06 7.50
C ILE A 549 5.43 8.47 6.12
N ILE A 550 5.34 7.15 6.05
CA ILE A 550 4.78 6.41 4.91
C ILE A 550 3.33 6.05 5.24
N PRO A 551 2.33 6.77 4.72
CA PRO A 551 0.95 6.75 5.24
C PRO A 551 0.13 5.54 4.79
N SER A 552 0.70 4.66 3.96
CA SER A 552 0.01 3.46 3.49
C SER A 552 -0.40 2.57 4.66
N VAL A 553 -1.57 1.95 4.58
CA VAL A 553 -2.06 0.99 5.57
C VAL A 553 -2.34 -0.31 4.85
N THR A 554 -1.56 -1.35 5.18
CA THR A 554 -1.56 -2.61 4.44
C THR A 554 -1.92 -3.79 5.32
N ASP A 555 -2.43 -4.84 4.69
CA ASP A 555 -2.66 -6.14 5.32
C ASP A 555 -1.35 -6.72 5.84
N LYS A 556 -0.28 -6.71 5.03
CA LYS A 556 1.05 -7.25 5.33
C LYS A 556 1.59 -6.66 6.62
N THR A 557 1.48 -5.34 6.79
CA THR A 557 1.98 -4.68 7.98
C THR A 557 1.22 -5.10 9.22
N ASN A 558 -0.11 -5.09 9.16
CA ASN A 558 -0.93 -5.41 10.31
C ASN A 558 -0.92 -6.92 10.64
N ALA A 559 -0.93 -7.81 9.65
CA ALA A 559 -0.80 -9.26 9.84
C ALA A 559 0.51 -9.63 10.54
N MET A 560 1.65 -9.12 10.05
CA MET A 560 2.96 -9.46 10.61
C MET A 560 3.12 -8.95 12.04
N ILE A 561 2.50 -7.81 12.42
CA ILE A 561 2.51 -7.33 13.80
C ILE A 561 1.70 -8.26 14.73
N ILE A 562 0.53 -8.74 14.29
CA ILE A 562 -0.28 -9.70 15.06
C ILE A 562 0.50 -11.00 15.26
N ASN A 563 1.11 -11.51 14.20
CA ASN A 563 1.90 -12.73 14.19
C ASN A 563 3.17 -12.60 15.07
N ALA A 564 3.89 -11.48 14.98
CA ALA A 564 5.01 -11.15 15.86
C ALA A 564 4.59 -11.07 17.34
N ALA A 565 3.41 -10.52 17.63
CA ALA A 565 2.89 -10.46 18.99
C ALA A 565 2.62 -11.85 19.56
N LEU A 566 1.99 -12.75 18.80
CA LEU A 566 1.78 -14.13 19.24
C LEU A 566 3.12 -14.83 19.47
N TYR A 567 4.07 -14.71 18.54
CA TYR A 567 5.40 -15.29 18.65
C TYR A 567 6.11 -14.84 19.94
N ALA A 568 6.15 -13.53 20.21
CA ALA A 568 6.79 -12.98 21.40
C ALA A 568 6.15 -13.46 22.70
N LEU A 569 4.82 -13.54 22.75
CA LEU A 569 4.08 -14.00 23.93
C LEU A 569 4.33 -15.49 24.21
N GLN A 570 4.35 -16.33 23.18
CA GLN A 570 4.63 -17.77 23.31
C GLN A 570 6.07 -18.03 23.76
N HIS A 571 7.05 -17.31 23.19
CA HIS A 571 8.46 -17.45 23.56
C HIS A 571 8.74 -16.94 24.98
N ALA A 572 8.13 -15.83 25.39
CA ALA A 572 8.25 -15.38 26.77
C ALA A 572 7.64 -16.38 27.78
N GLN A 573 6.57 -17.08 27.40
CA GLN A 573 5.99 -18.14 28.24
C GLN A 573 6.90 -19.37 28.32
N SER A 574 7.49 -19.81 27.21
CA SER A 574 8.38 -20.97 27.19
C SER A 574 9.64 -20.73 28.04
N GLU A 575 10.23 -19.53 27.98
CA GLU A 575 11.36 -19.14 28.83
C GLU A 575 10.97 -19.05 30.31
N ARG A 576 9.76 -18.59 30.64
CA ARG A 576 9.25 -18.62 32.02
C ARG A 576 9.05 -20.04 32.54
N VAL A 577 8.56 -20.96 31.70
CA VAL A 577 8.41 -22.38 32.09
C VAL A 577 9.78 -23.03 32.30
N LYS A 578 10.77 -22.74 31.45
CA LYS A 578 12.15 -23.21 31.63
C LYS A 578 12.80 -22.65 32.90
N ALA A 579 12.56 -21.38 33.22
CA ALA A 579 13.08 -20.73 34.42
C ALA A 579 12.33 -21.12 35.71
N GLY A 580 11.04 -21.46 35.60
CA GLY A 580 10.12 -21.79 36.69
C GLY A 580 10.04 -23.28 37.05
N GLY A 581 10.91 -24.14 36.50
CA GLY A 581 11.03 -25.57 36.85
C GLY A 581 11.41 -25.89 38.30
N MET A 582 11.34 -24.92 39.22
CA MET A 582 11.33 -25.07 40.67
C MET A 582 10.25 -24.16 41.28
N GLY A 583 8.96 -24.48 41.07
CA GLY A 583 7.86 -23.81 41.77
C GLY A 583 6.51 -24.03 41.08
N GLU A 584 5.51 -24.48 41.84
CA GLU A 584 4.15 -24.81 41.39
C GLU A 584 3.54 -23.83 40.39
N VAL A 585 3.06 -24.37 39.27
CA VAL A 585 2.32 -23.63 38.24
C VAL A 585 0.83 -23.70 38.56
N ASP A 586 0.20 -22.53 38.68
CA ASP A 586 -1.26 -22.35 38.72
C ASP A 586 -1.90 -22.95 37.45
N GLY A 587 -2.67 -24.02 37.64
CA GLY A 587 -3.22 -24.87 36.59
C GLY A 587 -4.39 -24.29 35.78
N SER A 588 -4.70 -23.00 35.92
CA SER A 588 -5.90 -22.39 35.30
C SER A 588 -5.77 -22.06 33.80
N LEU A 589 -4.58 -22.14 33.19
CA LEU A 589 -4.39 -21.85 31.75
C LEU A 589 -4.05 -23.06 30.86
N LEU A 590 -3.84 -24.25 31.45
CA LEU A 590 -3.65 -25.50 30.70
C LEU A 590 -4.97 -26.17 30.30
N GLN A 591 -6.12 -25.64 30.73
CA GLN A 591 -7.41 -26.28 30.53
C GLN A 591 -8.07 -25.98 29.17
N CYS A 592 -7.55 -25.04 28.38
CA CYS A 592 -8.00 -24.83 26.99
C CYS A 592 -7.40 -25.84 25.98
N MET A 593 -6.50 -26.74 26.40
CA MET A 593 -5.92 -27.76 25.52
C MET A 593 -6.34 -29.20 25.83
N LYS A 594 -7.19 -29.45 26.83
CA LYS A 594 -7.78 -30.78 27.06
C LYS A 594 -9.19 -30.69 27.67
N VAL A 595 -10.21 -30.64 26.81
CA VAL A 595 -11.52 -31.22 27.13
C VAL A 595 -12.00 -32.02 25.92
N LYS A 596 -11.80 -33.33 25.98
CA LYS A 596 -12.69 -34.30 25.34
C LYS A 596 -13.78 -34.60 26.37
N ASP A 597 -15.00 -34.17 26.11
CA ASP A 597 -16.19 -34.85 26.62
C ASP A 597 -17.25 -34.89 25.51
N PRO A 598 -17.56 -36.08 24.95
CA PRO A 598 -18.50 -36.24 23.88
C PRO A 598 -19.91 -36.54 24.43
N THR A 599 -20.47 -35.72 25.32
CA THR A 599 -21.88 -35.85 25.70
C THR A 599 -22.43 -34.57 26.31
N LEU A 600 -23.07 -33.74 25.50
CA LEU A 600 -24.18 -32.86 25.93
C LEU A 600 -24.93 -32.41 24.68
N GLY A 601 -26.14 -32.95 24.52
CA GLY A 601 -26.95 -32.81 23.32
C GLY A 601 -27.40 -31.38 23.10
N PHE A 602 -27.28 -30.94 21.85
CA PHE A 602 -28.06 -29.82 21.32
C PHE A 602 -28.96 -30.34 20.20
N THR A 603 -30.25 -30.17 20.45
CA THR A 603 -31.36 -30.37 19.53
C THR A 603 -31.18 -29.48 18.30
N ALA A 604 -31.07 -30.12 17.14
CA ALA A 604 -31.13 -29.47 15.85
C ALA A 604 -32.55 -28.93 15.60
N GLN A 605 -32.71 -27.61 15.62
CA GLN A 605 -33.77 -26.93 14.88
C GLN A 605 -33.14 -25.74 14.16
N GLY A 606 -33.06 -25.85 12.82
CA GLY A 606 -32.62 -24.74 11.96
C GLY A 606 -31.90 -25.15 10.68
N PHE A 607 -31.40 -26.38 10.56
CA PHE A 607 -30.90 -26.91 9.29
C PHE A 607 -32.05 -27.58 8.54
N ASN A 608 -32.41 -27.05 7.37
CA ASN A 608 -33.28 -27.71 6.41
C ASN A 608 -32.38 -28.38 5.34
N PRO A 609 -32.10 -29.69 5.44
CA PRO A 609 -31.26 -30.39 4.48
C PRO A 609 -32.15 -30.93 3.36
N SER A 610 -32.47 -30.07 2.40
CA SER A 610 -33.16 -30.48 1.19
C SER A 610 -32.58 -29.78 -0.05
N ILE A 611 -31.26 -29.86 -0.21
CA ILE A 611 -30.63 -29.78 -1.53
C ILE A 611 -29.69 -30.97 -1.65
N SER A 612 -30.20 -32.00 -2.34
CA SER A 612 -29.61 -33.32 -2.53
C SER A 612 -28.36 -33.25 -3.44
N LEU A 613 -27.25 -33.76 -2.92
CA LEU A 613 -25.95 -33.96 -3.59
C LEU A 613 -25.97 -35.10 -4.65
N LYS A 614 -27.15 -35.46 -5.20
CA LYS A 614 -27.31 -36.51 -6.23
C LYS A 614 -27.41 -35.99 -7.67
N ALA A 615 -27.20 -34.70 -7.94
CA ALA A 615 -27.35 -34.12 -9.28
C ALA A 615 -26.06 -33.99 -10.12
N TYR A 616 -24.88 -34.36 -9.61
CA TYR A 616 -23.61 -34.18 -10.35
C TYR A 616 -23.06 -35.42 -11.08
N PHE A 617 -23.80 -36.54 -11.09
CA PHE A 617 -23.45 -37.73 -11.88
C PHE A 617 -24.52 -38.03 -12.92
N HIS A 618 -24.47 -37.37 -14.09
CA HIS A 618 -24.98 -37.92 -15.35
C HIS A 618 -24.34 -37.19 -16.55
N LYS A 619 -23.52 -37.93 -17.31
CA LYS A 619 -23.18 -37.60 -18.71
C LYS A 619 -24.36 -37.96 -19.63
N PRO A 620 -24.45 -37.32 -20.81
CA PRO A 620 -24.63 -38.07 -22.06
C PRO A 620 -23.49 -37.78 -23.07
N GLY A 621 -23.15 -38.81 -23.86
CA GLY A 621 -22.02 -38.91 -24.81
C GLY A 621 -22.18 -38.17 -26.16
N ILE A 622 -21.08 -37.87 -26.88
CA ILE A 622 -20.34 -38.65 -27.93
C ILE A 622 -20.63 -38.02 -29.33
N PRO A 623 -19.77 -38.08 -30.40
CA PRO A 623 -18.55 -38.87 -30.70
C PRO A 623 -17.32 -38.00 -31.07
N GLY A 624 -16.07 -38.44 -31.17
CA GLY A 624 -15.43 -39.75 -31.30
C GLY A 624 -14.23 -39.52 -32.25
N PHE A 625 -13.01 -39.96 -31.92
CA PHE A 625 -12.00 -40.31 -32.92
C PHE A 625 -10.91 -41.17 -32.29
N HIS A 626 -10.45 -42.11 -33.11
CA HIS A 626 -9.74 -43.34 -32.77
C HIS A 626 -8.36 -43.17 -32.14
N ARG A 627 -8.04 -44.20 -31.36
CA ARG A 627 -6.74 -44.57 -30.80
C ARG A 627 -6.04 -45.52 -31.79
N GLU A 628 -4.77 -45.26 -32.08
CA GLU A 628 -3.74 -46.26 -32.47
C GLU A 628 -2.47 -45.77 -31.73
N GLU A 629 -2.05 -46.37 -30.62
CA GLU A 629 -1.22 -47.58 -30.49
C GLU A 629 0.04 -47.59 -31.37
N SER A 630 1.14 -47.06 -30.80
CA SER A 630 2.45 -47.72 -30.72
C SER A 630 3.29 -47.06 -29.64
#